data_AF-A0A2K3L6A5-F1
#
_entry.id   AF-A0A2K3L6A5-F1
#
_cell.length_a   1.000
_cell.length_b   1.000
_cell.length_c   1.000
_cell.angle_alpha   90.00
_cell.angle_beta   90.00
_cell.angle_gamma   90.00
#
_symmetry.space_group_name_H-M   'P 1'
#
loop_
_entity.id
_entity.type
_entity.pdbx_description
1 polymer ?
#
loop_
_entity_poly.entity_id
_entity_poly.type
_entity_poly.pdbx_seq_one_letter_code
_entity_poly.pdbx_strand_id
1 'polypeptide(L)'
;MVAVSAILGNQTDHFALLKFKESIISNDPYGTLESWNSSIHFCKWRGITCNLMHQRVIGLNLEGHELHGSLSPHVGNLSLLKNLNLQNNSFYGEIPQELDISENHLSGDIPTTIGECISLEYLYLQGNSFNGTIPSSFASLKEHLNVSFNMLDGEVPTNGVFGNASQVEMIGNNKLCGGISLMHLPPCPIKAKISYQELHQGTDGFSPTNLIGSGSFGSVYKANLVSEDHVVAVKVLNLQKKGSHKSFIVE
;
A
#
# COMPACT_ATOMS: atom_id res chain seq x y z
N MET A 1 6.88 -18.53 21.46
CA MET A 1 6.90 -18.11 20.04
C MET A 1 7.28 -16.63 20.05
N VAL A 2 8.57 -16.31 19.90
CA VAL A 2 9.11 -14.94 20.03
C VAL A 2 9.47 -14.41 18.64
N ALA A 3 9.20 -13.12 18.46
CA ALA A 3 9.26 -12.32 17.24
C ALA A 3 10.49 -12.56 16.34
N VAL A 4 10.24 -13.08 15.13
CA VAL A 4 11.19 -13.02 14.00
C VAL A 4 11.05 -11.69 13.24
N SER A 5 9.85 -11.08 13.25
CA SER A 5 9.53 -9.85 12.52
C SER A 5 10.27 -8.59 13.01
N ALA A 6 10.58 -8.50 14.31
CA ALA A 6 11.25 -7.32 14.87
C ALA A 6 12.75 -7.22 14.53
N ILE A 7 13.39 -8.35 14.21
CA ILE A 7 14.83 -8.40 13.91
C ILE A 7 15.11 -7.91 12.48
N LEU A 8 14.25 -8.26 11.50
CA LEU A 8 14.44 -7.85 10.10
C LEU A 8 14.17 -6.36 9.87
N GLY A 9 13.08 -5.80 10.41
CA GLY A 9 12.77 -4.37 10.22
C GLY A 9 13.83 -3.42 10.81
N ASN A 10 14.56 -3.88 11.83
CA ASN A 10 15.68 -3.15 12.43
C ASN A 10 16.89 -3.06 11.46
N GLN A 11 17.13 -4.11 10.67
CA GLN A 11 18.23 -4.13 9.69
C GLN A 11 17.92 -3.23 8.49
N THR A 12 16.66 -3.19 8.03
CA THR A 12 16.24 -2.34 6.91
C THR A 12 16.42 -0.85 7.22
N ASP A 13 15.95 -0.39 8.38
CA ASP A 13 16.08 1.03 8.77
C ASP A 13 17.54 1.46 8.89
N HIS A 14 18.38 0.62 9.50
CA HIS A 14 19.82 0.86 9.61
C HIS A 14 20.48 1.00 8.23
N PHE A 15 20.18 0.07 7.31
CA PHE A 15 20.74 0.09 5.95
C PHE A 15 20.29 1.33 5.17
N ALA A 16 19.00 1.66 5.23
CA ALA A 16 18.43 2.84 4.60
C ALA A 16 19.11 4.14 5.06
N LEU A 17 19.33 4.29 6.37
CA LEU A 17 20.01 5.45 6.93
C LEU A 17 21.49 5.52 6.52
N LEU A 18 22.20 4.38 6.44
CA LEU A 18 23.58 4.38 5.94
C LEU A 18 23.66 4.77 4.47
N LYS A 19 22.72 4.29 3.64
CA LYS A 19 22.61 4.68 2.23
C LYS A 19 22.23 6.15 2.05
N PHE A 20 21.44 6.71 2.95
CA PHE A 20 21.19 8.14 2.99
C PHE A 20 22.44 8.93 3.42
N LYS A 21 23.21 8.45 4.40
CA LYS A 21 24.50 9.06 4.76
C LYS A 21 25.49 9.05 3.60
N GLU A 22 25.53 8.00 2.79
CA GLU A 22 26.38 7.93 1.58
C GLU A 22 26.01 8.98 0.52
N SER A 23 24.74 9.42 0.44
CA SER A 23 24.31 10.46 -0.51
C SER A 23 24.62 11.89 -0.06
N ILE A 24 25.12 12.05 1.17
CA ILE A 24 25.60 13.31 1.71
C ILE A 24 27.11 13.39 1.42
N ILE A 25 27.50 14.30 0.53
CA ILE A 25 28.90 14.53 0.15
C ILE A 25 29.65 15.03 1.39
N SER A 26 30.91 14.59 1.54
CA SER A 26 31.81 14.64 2.72
C SER A 26 31.99 15.98 3.48
N ASN A 27 31.22 17.02 3.16
CA ASN A 27 31.15 18.25 3.94
C ASN A 27 30.04 18.12 5.01
N ASP A 28 30.40 17.56 6.17
CA ASP A 28 29.63 17.61 7.41
C ASP A 28 30.37 18.51 8.41
N PRO A 29 30.31 19.84 8.26
CA PRO A 29 31.15 20.78 9.01
C PRO A 29 30.90 20.73 10.52
N TYR A 30 29.71 20.27 10.93
CA TYR A 30 29.29 20.20 12.33
C TYR A 30 29.43 18.80 12.95
N GLY A 31 29.95 17.81 12.21
CA GLY A 31 30.04 16.42 12.69
C GLY A 31 28.68 15.83 13.06
N THR A 32 27.64 16.25 12.36
CA THR A 32 26.24 15.87 12.58
C THR A 32 26.07 14.36 12.49
N LEU A 33 26.71 13.75 11.48
CA LEU A 33 26.61 12.34 11.10
C LEU A 33 27.72 11.48 11.74
N GLU A 34 28.55 12.00 12.64
CA GLU A 34 29.57 11.23 13.37
C GLU A 34 28.95 10.08 14.19
N SER A 35 27.80 10.35 14.79
CA SER A 35 27.05 9.36 15.56
C SER A 35 26.52 8.21 14.70
N TRP A 36 26.41 8.39 13.38
CA TRP A 36 25.89 7.40 12.44
C TRP A 36 26.97 6.38 12.08
N ASN A 37 27.22 5.44 13.00
CA ASN A 37 28.24 4.41 12.87
C ASN A 37 27.76 3.05 13.38
N SER A 38 28.46 1.99 13.00
CA SER A 38 28.11 0.59 13.33
C SER A 38 28.22 0.23 14.81
N SER A 39 28.90 1.05 15.61
CA SER A 39 29.08 0.80 17.04
C SER A 39 27.90 1.31 17.88
N ILE A 40 27.02 2.13 17.30
CA ILE A 40 25.89 2.76 17.98
C ILE A 40 24.60 2.32 17.28
N HIS A 41 23.62 1.83 18.03
CA HIS A 41 22.30 1.53 17.47
C HIS A 41 21.66 2.78 16.87
N PHE A 42 21.09 2.69 15.67
CA PHE A 42 20.66 3.86 14.90
C PHE A 42 19.60 4.74 15.60
N CYS A 43 18.78 4.16 16.47
CA CYS A 43 17.85 4.94 17.32
C CYS A 43 18.52 5.91 18.30
N LYS A 44 19.85 5.80 18.50
CA LYS A 44 20.66 6.74 19.29
C LYS A 44 21.44 7.72 18.42
N TRP A 45 21.34 7.61 17.10
CA TRP A 45 22.00 8.54 16.19
C TRP A 45 21.35 9.92 16.27
N ARG A 46 22.16 10.96 16.14
CA ARG A 46 21.69 12.35 16.11
C ARG A 46 20.69 12.51 14.96
N GLY A 47 19.56 13.14 15.24
CA GLY A 47 18.50 13.39 14.27
C GLY A 47 17.55 12.23 14.04
N ILE A 48 17.78 11.05 14.64
CA ILE A 48 16.89 9.89 14.49
C ILE A 48 15.94 9.80 15.69
N THR A 49 14.65 9.67 15.40
CA THR A 49 13.63 9.32 16.39
C THR A 49 13.05 7.96 16.05
N CYS A 50 13.09 7.02 17.00
CA CYS A 50 12.47 5.70 16.85
C CYS A 50 11.21 5.57 17.70
N ASN A 51 10.30 4.67 17.31
CA ASN A 51 9.25 4.23 18.22
C ASN A 51 9.85 3.38 19.36
N LEU A 52 9.25 3.46 20.55
CA LEU A 52 9.75 2.76 21.73
C LEU A 52 9.43 1.26 21.74
N MET A 53 8.39 0.85 21.01
CA MET A 53 7.89 -0.53 21.05
C MET A 53 8.64 -1.48 20.11
N HIS A 54 9.02 -1.01 18.93
CA HIS A 54 9.58 -1.83 17.85
C HIS A 54 10.97 -1.35 17.40
N GLN A 55 11.50 -0.28 17.98
CA GLN A 55 12.80 0.33 17.63
C GLN A 55 12.93 0.67 16.14
N ARG A 56 11.81 1.06 15.51
CA ARG A 56 11.73 1.46 14.11
C ARG A 56 11.77 2.98 13.98
N VAL A 57 12.41 3.49 12.93
CA VAL A 57 12.54 4.93 12.66
C VAL A 57 11.16 5.52 12.35
N ILE A 58 10.81 6.58 13.06
CA ILE A 58 9.59 7.36 12.86
C ILE A 58 9.86 8.83 12.55
N GLY A 59 11.09 9.30 12.76
CA GLY A 59 11.50 10.67 12.45
C GLY A 59 12.97 10.76 12.06
N LEU A 60 13.27 11.57 11.06
CA LEU A 60 14.60 11.97 10.61
C LEU A 60 14.63 13.50 10.54
N ASN A 61 15.39 14.14 11.43
CA ASN A 61 15.56 15.59 11.49
C ASN A 61 17.05 15.96 11.45
N LEU A 62 17.47 16.59 10.35
CA LEU A 62 18.82 17.11 10.14
C LEU A 62 18.80 18.60 9.78
N GLU A 63 17.76 19.33 10.20
CA GLU A 63 17.59 20.74 9.88
C GLU A 63 18.81 21.60 10.27
N GLY A 64 19.27 22.49 9.39
CA GLY A 64 20.20 23.56 9.76
C GLY A 64 21.66 23.14 9.96
N HIS A 65 22.12 22.07 9.30
CA HIS A 65 23.47 21.54 9.48
C HIS A 65 24.40 21.75 8.28
N GLU A 66 24.02 22.62 7.33
CA GLU A 66 24.79 22.90 6.11
C GLU A 66 25.22 21.61 5.38
N LEU A 67 24.35 20.59 5.37
CA LEU A 67 24.65 19.32 4.72
C LEU A 67 24.52 19.46 3.21
N HIS A 68 25.52 18.96 2.48
CA HIS A 68 25.56 18.96 1.01
C HIS A 68 25.34 17.54 0.49
N GLY A 69 24.49 17.37 -0.52
CA GLY A 69 24.23 16.05 -1.11
C GLY A 69 22.88 15.97 -1.81
N SER A 70 22.38 14.77 -2.04
CA SER A 70 21.03 14.54 -2.60
C SER A 70 20.17 13.70 -1.68
N LEU A 71 18.85 13.73 -1.91
CA LEU A 71 17.91 12.86 -1.20
C LEU A 71 18.00 11.43 -1.75
N SER A 72 18.55 10.51 -0.97
CA SER A 72 18.66 9.10 -1.36
C SER A 72 17.27 8.45 -1.50
N PRO A 73 17.00 7.67 -2.56
CA PRO A 73 15.75 6.90 -2.71
C PRO A 73 15.53 5.94 -1.54
N HIS A 74 16.62 5.48 -0.90
CA HIS A 74 16.59 4.58 0.25
C HIS A 74 15.88 5.17 1.48
N VAL A 75 15.65 6.49 1.52
CA VAL A 75 14.80 7.11 2.56
C VAL A 75 13.38 6.54 2.50
N GLY A 76 12.91 6.10 1.34
CA GLY A 76 11.63 5.42 1.15
C GLY A 76 11.50 4.09 1.92
N ASN A 77 12.61 3.43 2.24
CA ASN A 77 12.64 2.16 2.97
C ASN A 77 12.32 2.34 4.47
N LEU A 78 12.35 3.58 4.97
CA LEU A 78 11.95 3.92 6.34
C LEU A 78 10.42 3.89 6.47
N SER A 79 9.84 2.69 6.41
CA SER A 79 8.39 2.47 6.23
C SER A 79 7.49 3.00 7.35
N LEU A 80 8.04 3.37 8.51
CA LEU A 80 7.30 4.01 9.61
C LEU A 80 7.64 5.50 9.79
N LEU A 81 8.42 6.09 8.88
CA LEU A 81 8.81 7.49 8.91
C LEU A 81 7.56 8.38 8.78
N LYS A 82 7.35 9.23 9.79
CA LYS A 82 6.25 10.20 9.84
C LYS A 82 6.72 11.63 9.69
N ASN A 83 8.00 11.86 9.96
CA ASN A 83 8.61 13.18 9.95
C ASN A 83 9.97 13.11 9.24
N LEU A 84 10.09 13.81 8.12
CA LEU A 84 11.34 14.05 7.43
C LEU A 84 11.58 15.56 7.41
N ASN A 85 12.55 16.03 8.19
CA ASN A 85 12.96 17.42 8.22
C ASN A 85 14.41 17.58 7.78
N LEU A 86 14.60 18.10 6.58
CA LEU A 86 15.91 18.40 5.98
C LEU A 86 16.07 19.91 5.68
N GLN A 87 15.24 20.75 6.29
CA GLN A 87 15.21 22.19 6.03
C GLN A 87 16.55 22.85 6.33
N ASN A 88 16.82 24.00 5.70
CA ASN A 88 18.04 24.78 5.95
C ASN A 88 19.35 23.97 5.77
N ASN A 89 19.43 23.21 4.68
CA ASN A 89 20.64 22.50 4.22
C ASN A 89 20.86 22.81 2.72
N SER A 90 21.93 22.28 2.14
CA SER A 90 22.32 22.45 0.74
C SER A 90 22.07 21.18 -0.10
N PHE A 91 20.95 20.49 0.13
CA PHE A 91 20.57 19.34 -0.70
C PHE A 91 20.23 19.81 -2.12
N TYR A 92 20.74 19.09 -3.13
CA TYR A 92 20.58 19.37 -4.54
C TYR A 92 20.24 18.08 -5.32
N GLY A 93 19.99 18.23 -6.62
CA GLY A 93 19.51 17.13 -7.47
C GLY A 93 17.99 17.02 -7.46
N GLU A 94 17.47 15.98 -8.09
CA GLU A 94 16.03 15.74 -8.16
C GLU A 94 15.53 14.98 -6.93
N ILE A 95 14.23 15.10 -6.64
CA ILE A 95 13.57 14.21 -5.69
C ILE A 95 13.62 12.80 -6.30
N PRO A 96 14.05 11.76 -5.56
CA PRO A 96 14.19 10.42 -6.10
C PRO A 96 12.87 9.95 -6.70
N GLN A 97 12.98 9.48 -7.95
CA GLN A 97 11.87 8.95 -8.74
C GLN A 97 11.66 7.45 -8.51
N GLU A 98 12.41 6.87 -7.57
CA GLU A 98 12.38 5.45 -7.23
C GLU A 98 12.02 5.27 -5.76
N LEU A 99 11.11 4.32 -5.50
CA LEU A 99 10.75 3.85 -4.17
C LEU A 99 10.91 2.33 -4.13
N ASP A 100 11.91 1.86 -3.39
CA ASP A 100 12.13 0.43 -3.18
C ASP A 100 11.87 0.04 -1.73
N ILE A 101 10.74 -0.61 -1.48
CA ILE A 101 10.40 -1.20 -0.17
C ILE A 101 10.27 -2.72 -0.26
N SER A 102 10.91 -3.33 -1.27
CA SER A 102 10.91 -4.77 -1.49
C SER A 102 11.62 -5.55 -0.39
N GLU A 103 11.37 -6.86 -0.33
CA GLU A 103 12.00 -7.81 0.61
C GLU A 103 11.83 -7.42 2.08
N ASN A 104 10.61 -6.98 2.44
CA ASN A 104 10.24 -6.62 3.79
C ASN A 104 9.08 -7.48 4.31
N HIS A 105 8.60 -7.16 5.51
CA HIS A 105 7.43 -7.81 6.10
C HIS A 105 6.20 -6.88 6.14
N LEU A 106 6.09 -5.98 5.14
CA LEU A 106 4.97 -5.04 5.07
C LEU A 106 3.69 -5.80 4.71
N SER A 107 2.57 -5.42 5.31
CA SER A 107 1.29 -6.11 5.15
C SER A 107 0.12 -5.15 5.17
N GLY A 108 -1.06 -5.62 4.75
CA GLY A 108 -2.25 -4.80 4.56
C GLY A 108 -2.36 -4.33 3.11
N ASP A 109 -3.33 -3.45 2.86
CA ASP A 109 -3.57 -2.90 1.52
C ASP A 109 -2.44 -1.94 1.12
N ILE A 110 -2.12 -1.91 -0.18
CA ILE A 110 -1.18 -0.93 -0.73
C ILE A 110 -1.85 0.46 -0.71
N PRO A 111 -1.26 1.49 -0.10
CA PRO A 111 -1.84 2.82 -0.06
C PRO A 111 -2.00 3.43 -1.46
N THR A 112 -3.22 3.86 -1.82
CA THR A 112 -3.50 4.50 -3.11
C THR A 112 -2.72 5.79 -3.31
N THR A 113 -2.33 6.46 -2.22
CA THR A 113 -1.56 7.70 -2.20
C THR A 113 -0.18 7.57 -2.83
N ILE A 114 0.41 6.37 -2.90
CA ILE A 114 1.68 6.16 -3.60
C ILE A 114 1.53 6.50 -5.10
N GLY A 115 0.36 6.23 -5.69
CA GLY A 115 0.04 6.61 -7.07
C GLY A 115 -0.22 8.10 -7.28
N GLU A 116 -0.31 8.90 -6.21
CA GLU A 116 -0.41 10.37 -6.30
C GLU A 116 0.97 11.04 -6.43
N CYS A 117 2.05 10.29 -6.19
CA CYS A 117 3.42 10.76 -6.36
C CYS A 117 3.78 10.86 -7.85
N ILE A 118 3.47 12.00 -8.47
CA ILE A 118 3.67 12.25 -9.92
C ILE A 118 5.11 12.12 -10.42
N SER A 119 6.09 12.17 -9.52
CA SER A 119 7.51 12.03 -9.84
C SER A 119 8.00 10.58 -9.74
N LEU A 120 7.17 9.65 -9.27
CA LEU A 120 7.57 8.26 -9.07
C LEU A 120 7.52 7.50 -10.40
N GLU A 121 8.65 6.96 -10.80
CA GLU A 121 8.85 6.22 -12.04
C GLU A 121 9.07 4.73 -11.77
N TYR A 122 9.80 4.40 -10.71
CA TYR A 122 10.14 3.03 -10.31
C TYR A 122 9.57 2.71 -8.93
N LEU A 123 8.79 1.63 -8.83
CA LEU A 123 8.19 1.18 -7.59
C LEU A 123 8.41 -0.32 -7.38
N TYR A 124 9.20 -0.66 -6.37
CA TYR A 124 9.54 -2.03 -6.00
C TYR A 124 8.87 -2.40 -4.67
N LEU A 125 7.89 -3.31 -4.73
CA LEU A 125 7.08 -3.80 -3.60
C LEU A 125 7.23 -5.32 -3.41
N GLN A 126 8.07 -5.98 -4.20
CA GLN A 126 8.16 -7.44 -4.22
C GLN A 126 8.64 -8.03 -2.89
N GLY A 127 8.29 -9.29 -2.62
CA GLY A 127 8.79 -10.00 -1.43
C GLY A 127 8.25 -9.42 -0.12
N ASN A 128 6.98 -9.02 -0.10
CA ASN A 128 6.27 -8.51 1.07
C ASN A 128 5.04 -9.38 1.40
N SER A 129 4.18 -8.91 2.31
CA SER A 129 2.92 -9.54 2.71
C SER A 129 1.71 -8.64 2.43
N PHE A 130 1.78 -7.78 1.41
CA PHE A 130 0.66 -6.93 0.99
C PHE A 130 -0.52 -7.78 0.51
N ASN A 131 -1.73 -7.35 0.82
CA ASN A 131 -2.98 -8.01 0.42
C ASN A 131 -3.95 -7.01 -0.22
N GLY A 132 -5.15 -7.47 -0.59
CA GLY A 132 -6.11 -6.66 -1.33
C GLY A 132 -5.69 -6.42 -2.77
N THR A 133 -6.26 -5.38 -3.39
CA THR A 133 -6.10 -5.09 -4.82
C THR A 133 -4.91 -4.20 -5.12
N ILE A 134 -4.35 -4.31 -6.33
CA ILE A 134 -3.38 -3.33 -6.84
C ILE A 134 -4.10 -1.99 -7.09
N PRO A 135 -3.63 -0.87 -6.51
CA PRO A 135 -4.26 0.43 -6.74
C PRO A 135 -4.26 0.85 -8.20
N SER A 136 -5.42 1.21 -8.74
CA SER A 136 -5.54 1.77 -10.09
C SER A 136 -4.79 3.11 -10.24
N SER A 137 -4.55 3.82 -9.14
CA SER A 137 -3.72 5.03 -9.12
C SER A 137 -2.30 4.78 -9.59
N PHE A 138 -1.79 3.55 -9.55
CA PHE A 138 -0.45 3.21 -10.06
C PHE A 138 -0.35 3.29 -11.59
N ALA A 139 -1.47 3.47 -12.29
CA ALA A 139 -1.44 3.82 -13.71
C ALA A 139 -0.69 5.13 -14.00
N SER A 140 -0.48 6.00 -13.00
CA SER A 140 0.33 7.22 -13.11
C SER A 140 1.85 6.97 -13.13
N LEU A 141 2.29 5.79 -12.67
CA LEU A 141 3.71 5.42 -12.71
C LEU A 141 4.17 5.34 -14.16
N LYS A 142 5.34 5.89 -14.44
CA LYS A 142 5.83 6.03 -15.82
C LYS A 142 6.59 4.82 -16.32
N GLU A 143 7.40 4.19 -15.47
CA GLU A 143 8.43 3.26 -15.93
C GLU A 143 8.19 1.83 -15.44
N HIS A 144 8.38 1.54 -14.16
CA HIS A 144 8.43 0.16 -13.69
C HIS A 144 7.71 -0.07 -12.36
N LEU A 145 6.97 -1.18 -12.29
CA LEU A 145 6.26 -1.64 -11.11
C LEU A 145 6.56 -3.12 -10.86
N ASN A 146 7.06 -3.45 -9.67
CA ASN A 146 7.21 -4.84 -9.23
C ASN A 146 6.41 -5.10 -7.96
N VAL A 147 5.38 -5.92 -8.04
CA VAL A 147 4.53 -6.34 -6.91
C VAL A 147 4.58 -7.85 -6.66
N SER A 148 5.59 -8.51 -7.23
CA SER A 148 5.75 -9.96 -7.16
C SER A 148 5.86 -10.48 -5.72
N PHE A 149 5.48 -11.73 -5.49
CA PHE A 149 5.62 -12.41 -4.20
C PHE A 149 4.96 -11.64 -3.04
N ASN A 150 3.68 -11.32 -3.21
CA ASN A 150 2.79 -10.77 -2.18
C ASN A 150 1.53 -11.66 -2.05
N MET A 151 0.50 -11.19 -1.33
CA MET A 151 -0.81 -11.83 -1.21
C MET A 151 -1.92 -11.03 -1.90
N LEU A 152 -1.59 -10.35 -3.01
CA LEU A 152 -2.53 -9.49 -3.73
C LEU A 152 -3.62 -10.30 -4.43
N ASP A 153 -4.81 -9.73 -4.51
CA ASP A 153 -6.00 -10.33 -5.11
C ASP A 153 -6.77 -9.35 -6.00
N GLY A 154 -7.71 -9.88 -6.77
CA GLY A 154 -8.60 -9.09 -7.61
C GLY A 154 -8.06 -8.77 -8.99
N GLU A 155 -8.77 -7.88 -9.68
CA GLU A 155 -8.51 -7.53 -11.07
C GLU A 155 -7.28 -6.62 -11.20
N VAL A 156 -6.40 -6.95 -12.14
CA VAL A 156 -5.28 -6.07 -12.51
C VAL A 156 -5.79 -4.96 -13.43
N PRO A 157 -5.49 -3.67 -13.15
CA PRO A 157 -5.82 -2.57 -14.06
C PRO A 157 -5.18 -2.76 -15.44
N THR A 158 -5.70 -2.08 -16.46
CA THR A 158 -5.21 -2.22 -17.85
C THR A 158 -4.63 -0.94 -18.45
N ASN A 159 -4.67 0.16 -17.70
CA ASN A 159 -4.23 1.49 -18.15
C ASN A 159 -2.84 1.84 -17.58
N GLY A 160 -2.20 2.84 -18.20
CA GLY A 160 -0.91 3.35 -17.71
C GLY A 160 0.19 2.29 -17.77
N VAL A 161 0.99 2.20 -16.71
CA VAL A 161 2.05 1.17 -16.58
C VAL A 161 1.52 -0.25 -16.82
N PHE A 162 0.27 -0.53 -16.43
CA PHE A 162 -0.35 -1.85 -16.61
C PHE A 162 -0.72 -2.19 -18.06
N GLY A 163 -0.71 -1.21 -18.96
CA GLY A 163 -0.89 -1.43 -20.40
C GLY A 163 0.34 -2.06 -21.06
N ASN A 164 1.47 -2.15 -20.35
CA ASN A 164 2.72 -2.68 -20.85
C ASN A 164 3.23 -3.83 -19.97
N ALA A 165 3.06 -5.07 -20.46
CA ALA A 165 3.47 -6.27 -19.71
C ALA A 165 4.98 -6.35 -19.43
N SER A 166 5.83 -5.59 -20.14
CA SER A 166 7.27 -5.53 -19.88
C SER A 166 7.64 -4.59 -18.73
N GLN A 167 6.71 -3.73 -18.29
CA GLN A 167 6.94 -2.76 -17.22
C GLN A 167 6.41 -3.22 -15.85
N VAL A 168 5.60 -4.28 -15.83
CA VAL A 168 4.93 -4.75 -14.61
C VAL A 168 5.27 -6.22 -14.30
N GLU A 169 5.82 -6.45 -13.12
CA GLU A 169 6.08 -7.78 -12.58
C GLU A 169 5.13 -8.10 -11.42
N MET A 170 4.41 -9.23 -11.49
CA MET A 170 3.38 -9.59 -10.50
C MET A 170 3.37 -11.07 -10.11
N ILE A 171 4.43 -11.82 -10.46
CA ILE A 171 4.49 -13.26 -10.24
C ILE A 171 4.34 -13.60 -8.75
N GLY A 172 3.72 -14.75 -8.43
CA GLY A 172 3.58 -15.22 -7.04
C GLY A 172 2.35 -14.69 -6.30
N ASN A 173 1.50 -13.87 -6.94
CA ASN A 173 0.20 -13.46 -6.39
C ASN A 173 -0.93 -14.34 -6.94
N ASN A 174 -1.28 -15.42 -6.23
CA ASN A 174 -2.16 -16.49 -6.75
C ASN A 174 -3.64 -16.10 -6.94
N LYS A 175 -4.06 -14.93 -6.45
CA LYS A 175 -5.46 -14.47 -6.51
C LYS A 175 -5.67 -13.29 -7.46
N LEU A 176 -4.62 -12.86 -8.16
CA LEU A 176 -4.76 -11.88 -9.23
C LEU A 176 -5.48 -12.50 -10.43
N CYS A 177 -6.28 -11.69 -11.10
CA CYS A 177 -7.06 -12.09 -12.26
C CYS A 177 -7.20 -10.90 -13.24
N GLY A 178 -7.71 -11.17 -14.45
CA GLY A 178 -7.98 -10.12 -15.45
C GLY A 178 -6.71 -9.52 -16.05
N GLY A 179 -6.65 -8.18 -16.18
CA GLY A 179 -5.54 -7.48 -16.83
C GLY A 179 -5.50 -7.65 -18.35
N ILE A 180 -4.41 -7.18 -18.98
CA ILE A 180 -4.20 -7.34 -20.42
C ILE A 180 -3.84 -8.79 -20.77
N SER A 181 -4.20 -9.26 -21.97
CA SER A 181 -4.01 -10.66 -22.37
C SER A 181 -2.55 -11.14 -22.29
N LEU A 182 -1.57 -10.25 -22.47
CA LEU A 182 -0.14 -10.56 -22.39
C LEU A 182 0.32 -10.95 -20.97
N MET A 183 -0.45 -10.65 -19.92
CA MET A 183 -0.13 -11.01 -18.53
C MET A 183 -0.50 -12.47 -18.20
N HIS A 184 -1.30 -13.13 -19.05
CA HIS A 184 -1.71 -14.54 -18.89
C HIS A 184 -2.37 -14.87 -17.52
N LEU A 185 -3.07 -13.91 -16.92
CA LEU A 185 -3.81 -14.13 -15.67
C LEU A 185 -5.16 -14.83 -15.94
N PRO A 186 -5.69 -15.59 -14.96
CA PRO A 186 -7.02 -16.18 -15.09
C PRO A 186 -8.10 -15.07 -15.19
N PRO A 187 -9.23 -15.32 -15.86
CA PRO A 187 -10.34 -14.38 -15.84
C PRO A 187 -10.86 -14.19 -14.41
N CYS A 188 -11.24 -12.97 -14.06
CA CYS A 188 -11.80 -12.73 -12.74
C CYS A 188 -13.12 -13.48 -12.56
N PRO A 189 -13.39 -14.01 -11.34
CA PRO A 189 -14.69 -14.57 -11.03
C PRO A 189 -15.74 -13.52 -11.37
N ILE A 190 -16.74 -13.91 -12.16
CA ILE A 190 -17.86 -13.03 -12.47
C ILE A 190 -18.54 -12.73 -11.13
N LYS A 191 -18.31 -11.54 -10.57
CA LYS A 191 -19.18 -11.03 -9.51
C LYS A 191 -20.56 -10.96 -10.14
N ALA A 192 -21.47 -11.84 -9.74
CA ALA A 192 -22.83 -11.85 -10.28
C ALA A 192 -23.41 -10.44 -10.20
N LYS A 193 -23.55 -9.77 -11.34
CA LYS A 193 -24.21 -8.47 -11.43
C LYS A 193 -25.71 -8.73 -11.29
N ILE A 194 -26.16 -8.85 -10.06
CA ILE A 194 -27.58 -8.99 -9.75
C ILE A 194 -28.21 -7.61 -9.95
N SER A 195 -29.18 -7.53 -10.86
CA SER A 195 -29.94 -6.33 -11.10
C SER A 195 -30.84 -6.00 -9.89
N TYR A 196 -31.18 -4.72 -9.72
CA TYR A 196 -32.18 -4.34 -8.71
C TYR A 196 -33.52 -5.07 -8.93
N GLN A 197 -33.90 -5.33 -10.18
CA GLN A 197 -35.13 -6.05 -10.52
C GLN A 197 -35.11 -7.48 -10.00
N GLU A 198 -34.00 -8.21 -10.17
CA GLU A 198 -33.83 -9.55 -9.62
C GLU A 198 -33.83 -9.56 -8.10
N LEU A 199 -33.18 -8.57 -7.45
CA LEU A 199 -33.26 -8.42 -5.99
C LEU A 199 -34.69 -8.15 -5.53
N HIS A 200 -35.41 -7.27 -6.22
CA HIS A 200 -36.79 -6.91 -5.91
C HIS A 200 -37.72 -8.12 -6.07
N GLN A 201 -37.61 -8.86 -7.17
CA GLN A 201 -38.41 -10.08 -7.38
C GLN A 201 -38.03 -11.18 -6.37
N GLY A 202 -36.74 -11.42 -6.16
CA GLY A 202 -36.26 -12.46 -5.25
C GLY A 202 -36.62 -12.21 -3.78
N THR A 203 -36.80 -10.95 -3.39
CA THR A 203 -37.25 -10.55 -2.05
C THR A 203 -38.76 -10.34 -1.93
N ASP A 204 -39.53 -10.60 -2.99
CA ASP A 204 -40.97 -10.28 -3.07
C ASP A 204 -41.26 -8.80 -2.74
N GLY A 205 -40.53 -7.91 -3.40
CA GLY A 205 -40.62 -6.47 -3.21
C GLY A 205 -40.09 -5.98 -1.86
N PHE A 206 -39.11 -6.67 -1.29
CA PHE A 206 -38.64 -6.47 0.09
C PHE A 206 -39.77 -6.68 1.13
N SER A 207 -40.57 -7.73 0.94
CA SER A 207 -41.68 -8.08 1.81
C SER A 207 -41.24 -8.35 3.26
N PRO A 208 -42.03 -7.94 4.28
CA PRO A 208 -41.77 -8.29 5.67
C PRO A 208 -41.70 -9.79 5.96
N THR A 209 -42.34 -10.63 5.12
CA THR A 209 -42.27 -12.10 5.27
C THR A 209 -40.88 -12.67 4.98
N ASN A 210 -40.08 -11.95 4.19
CA ASN A 210 -38.70 -12.28 3.88
C ASN A 210 -37.70 -11.54 4.78
N LEU A 211 -38.16 -10.74 5.75
CA LEU A 211 -37.27 -10.03 6.67
C LEU A 211 -36.58 -11.02 7.62
N ILE A 212 -35.26 -11.09 7.54
CA ILE A 212 -34.42 -11.88 8.46
C ILE A 212 -34.16 -11.08 9.74
N GLY A 213 -33.96 -9.77 9.62
CA GLY A 213 -33.77 -8.89 10.77
C GLY A 213 -33.57 -7.44 10.39
N SER A 214 -33.86 -6.55 11.34
CA SER A 214 -33.66 -5.10 11.19
C SER A 214 -32.81 -4.56 12.34
N GLY A 215 -31.98 -3.57 12.03
CA GLY A 215 -31.08 -2.95 12.99
C GLY A 215 -30.94 -1.45 12.74
N SER A 216 -30.08 -0.82 13.52
CA SER A 216 -29.88 0.63 13.45
C SER A 216 -29.43 1.11 12.06
N PHE A 217 -28.72 0.29 11.27
CA PHE A 217 -28.12 0.69 9.99
C PHE A 217 -28.84 0.16 8.74
N GLY A 218 -29.92 -0.61 8.91
CA GLY A 218 -30.62 -1.21 7.78
C GLY A 218 -31.41 -2.45 8.13
N SER A 219 -31.88 -3.13 7.08
CA SER A 219 -32.67 -4.37 7.16
C SER A 219 -32.03 -5.44 6.27
N VAL A 220 -32.16 -6.71 6.66
CA VAL A 220 -31.65 -7.85 5.89
C VAL A 220 -32.84 -8.72 5.48
N TYR A 221 -32.96 -8.97 4.19
CA TYR A 221 -34.02 -9.78 3.59
C TYR A 221 -33.45 -11.06 3.00
N LYS A 222 -34.22 -12.14 3.07
CA LYS A 222 -33.98 -13.36 2.30
C LYS A 222 -34.39 -13.10 0.86
N ALA A 223 -33.53 -13.42 -0.10
CA ALA A 223 -33.86 -13.38 -1.52
C ALA A 223 -33.64 -14.75 -2.16
N ASN A 224 -34.58 -15.18 -3.00
CA ASN A 224 -34.40 -16.35 -3.86
C ASN A 224 -34.06 -15.86 -5.28
N LEU A 225 -32.82 -16.01 -5.71
CA LEU A 225 -32.38 -15.52 -7.01
C LEU A 225 -32.56 -16.61 -8.06
N VAL A 226 -33.39 -16.30 -9.07
CA VAL A 226 -33.78 -17.21 -10.15
C VAL A 226 -32.59 -17.68 -10.98
N SER A 227 -31.51 -16.89 -11.02
CA SER A 227 -30.35 -17.16 -11.87
C SER A 227 -29.45 -18.29 -11.37
N GLU A 228 -29.51 -18.70 -10.10
CA GLU A 228 -28.54 -19.67 -9.55
C GLU A 228 -29.08 -20.70 -8.55
N ASP A 229 -30.39 -20.78 -8.28
CA ASP A 229 -30.97 -21.65 -7.22
C ASP A 229 -30.29 -21.42 -5.84
N HIS A 230 -29.76 -20.21 -5.64
CA HIS A 230 -29.07 -19.77 -4.45
C HIS A 230 -29.95 -18.80 -3.66
N VAL A 231 -30.18 -19.15 -2.39
CA VAL A 231 -30.77 -18.24 -1.43
C VAL A 231 -29.69 -17.30 -0.91
N VAL A 232 -29.88 -16.00 -1.06
CA VAL A 232 -28.93 -14.98 -0.58
C VAL A 232 -29.58 -14.09 0.48
N ALA A 233 -28.73 -13.43 1.28
CA ALA A 233 -29.15 -12.38 2.20
C ALA A 233 -28.88 -10.99 1.58
N VAL A 234 -29.93 -10.20 1.38
CA VAL A 234 -29.86 -8.87 0.80
C VAL A 234 -29.93 -7.83 1.91
N LYS A 235 -28.85 -7.07 2.10
CA LYS A 235 -28.79 -6.00 3.10
C LYS A 235 -29.18 -4.66 2.49
N VAL A 236 -30.31 -4.10 2.93
CA VAL A 236 -30.81 -2.77 2.55
C VAL A 236 -30.32 -1.76 3.59
N LEU A 237 -29.48 -0.81 3.16
CA LEU A 237 -28.82 0.16 4.05
C LEU A 237 -29.66 1.42 4.23
N ASN A 238 -29.71 1.95 5.47
CA ASN A 238 -30.40 3.21 5.75
C ASN A 238 -29.49 4.40 5.43
N LEU A 239 -29.61 4.96 4.22
CA LEU A 239 -28.76 6.05 3.73
C LEU A 239 -28.82 7.34 4.57
N GLN A 240 -29.85 7.53 5.38
CA GLN A 240 -30.00 8.71 6.25
C GLN A 240 -29.13 8.64 7.52
N LYS A 241 -28.52 7.49 7.83
CA LYS A 241 -27.62 7.34 8.99
C LYS A 241 -26.15 7.37 8.59
N LYS A 242 -25.38 8.25 9.25
CA LYS A 242 -23.92 8.32 9.12
C LYS A 242 -23.29 6.96 9.49
N GLY A 243 -22.51 6.37 8.59
CA GLY A 243 -21.91 5.02 8.75
C GLY A 243 -22.67 3.87 8.07
N SER A 244 -23.87 4.10 7.50
CA SER A 244 -24.58 3.08 6.72
C SER A 244 -23.98 2.84 5.33
N HIS A 245 -23.13 3.75 4.87
CA HIS A 245 -22.56 3.84 3.52
C HIS A 245 -21.08 3.47 3.44
N LYS A 246 -20.56 2.62 4.33
CA LYS A 246 -19.31 1.89 4.00
C LYS A 246 -19.66 0.86 2.92
N SER A 247 -19.86 1.39 1.72
CA SER A 247 -20.23 0.70 0.49
C SER A 247 -19.14 -0.28 0.11
N PHE A 248 -19.56 -1.46 -0.34
CA PHE A 248 -18.74 -2.31 -1.17
C PHE A 248 -18.28 -1.49 -2.37
N ILE A 249 -16.98 -1.22 -2.46
CA ILE A 249 -16.39 -0.80 -3.74
C ILE A 249 -16.29 -2.10 -4.55
N VAL A 250 -17.22 -2.24 -5.49
CA VAL A 250 -17.09 -3.15 -6.63
C VAL A 250 -16.90 -2.24 -7.82
N GLU A 251 -15.65 -2.07 -8.22
CA GLU A 251 -15.31 -2.28 -9.62
C GLU A 251 -15.04 -3.79 -9.80
#